data_AF-A0A920TWD7-F1
#
_entry.id   AF-A0A920TWD7-F1
#
_cell.length_a   1.000
_cell.length_b   1.000
_cell.length_c   1.000
_cell.angle_alpha   90.00
_cell.angle_beta   90.00
_cell.angle_gamma   90.00
#
_symmetry.space_group_name_H-M   'P 1'
#
loop_
_entity.id
_entity.type
_entity.pdbx_description
1 polymer ?
#
loop_
_entity_poly.entity_id
_entity_poly.type
_entity_poly.pdbx_seq_one_letter_code
_entity_poly.pdbx_strand_id
1 'polypeptide(L)' 'MQGMAELAEDVFQSPVRVGKPFDLGGLIDVANNPMYATCTGLIQYGFKRRKMGPVRELQGRNLFDKIFSRMKDWADEFF' A
#
# COMPACT_ATOMS: atom_id res chain seq x y z
N MET A 1 -26.24 8.32 -6.56
CA MET A 1 -27.68 8.52 -6.36
C MET A 1 -27.88 9.97 -5.97
N GLN A 2 -28.74 10.69 -6.68
CA GLN A 2 -29.02 12.09 -6.37
C GLN A 2 -29.72 12.16 -5.00
N GLY A 3 -29.35 13.10 -4.12
CA GLY A 3 -29.97 13.27 -2.80
C GLY A 3 -29.37 12.42 -1.67
N MET A 4 -28.46 11.48 -1.96
CA MET A 4 -27.91 10.59 -0.92
C MET A 4 -26.94 11.32 0.01
N ALA A 5 -26.16 12.26 -0.51
CA ALA A 5 -25.18 13.00 0.29
C ALA A 5 -25.91 13.95 1.26
N GLU A 6 -26.95 14.62 0.76
CA GLU A 6 -27.80 15.54 1.49
C GLU A 6 -28.51 14.84 2.66
N LEU A 7 -29.10 13.65 2.40
CA LEU A 7 -29.70 12.84 3.46
C LEU A 7 -28.66 12.41 4.52
N ALA A 8 -27.45 12.08 4.09
CA ALA A 8 -26.38 11.70 5.01
C ALA A 8 -25.94 12.90 5.89
N GLU A 9 -25.86 14.11 5.34
CA GLU A 9 -25.59 15.31 6.14
C GLU A 9 -26.68 15.54 7.20
N ASP A 10 -27.95 15.40 6.83
CA ASP A 10 -29.08 15.54 7.76
C ASP A 10 -29.03 14.50 8.89
N VAL A 11 -28.70 13.25 8.57
CA VAL A 11 -28.63 12.15 9.56
C VAL A 11 -27.40 12.28 10.46
N PHE A 12 -26.23 12.55 9.88
CA PHE A 12 -24.96 12.56 10.61
C PHE A 12 -24.63 13.91 11.24
N GLN A 13 -25.39 14.97 10.95
CA GLN A 13 -25.18 16.34 11.47
C GLN A 13 -23.74 16.82 11.27
N SER A 14 -23.17 16.47 10.12
CA SER A 14 -21.75 16.68 9.79
C SER A 14 -21.57 16.79 8.28
N PRO A 15 -20.56 17.51 7.75
CA PRO A 15 -20.34 17.63 6.32
C PRO A 15 -20.07 16.26 5.66
N VAL A 16 -20.80 15.94 4.59
CA VAL A 16 -20.66 14.69 3.83
C VAL A 16 -20.36 14.99 2.37
N ARG A 17 -19.52 14.17 1.75
CA ARG A 17 -19.19 14.29 0.33
C ARG A 17 -19.08 12.94 -0.34
N VAL A 18 -19.38 12.91 -1.64
CA VAL A 18 -19.18 11.72 -2.47
C VAL A 18 -17.69 11.57 -2.80
N GLY A 19 -17.08 10.51 -2.27
CA GLY A 19 -15.69 10.18 -2.55
C GLY A 19 -15.49 9.66 -3.98
N LYS A 20 -14.43 10.13 -4.65
CA LYS A 20 -14.02 9.68 -5.99
C LYS A 20 -12.57 9.16 -5.89
N PRO A 21 -12.14 8.27 -6.80
CA PRO A 21 -10.73 7.92 -6.91
C PRO A 21 -9.84 9.18 -7.01
N PHE A 22 -8.74 9.20 -6.27
CA PHE A 22 -7.76 10.29 -6.26
C PHE A 22 -6.33 9.70 -6.36
N ASP A 23 -5.36 10.55 -6.72
CA ASP A 23 -3.94 10.15 -6.87
C ASP A 23 -3.74 9.05 -7.95
N LEU A 24 -4.40 9.25 -9.09
CA LEU A 24 -4.25 8.45 -10.32
C LEU A 24 -3.49 9.28 -11.35
N GLY A 25 -2.57 8.66 -12.09
CA GLY A 25 -1.89 9.28 -13.24
C GLY A 25 -2.44 8.75 -14.58
N GLY A 26 -2.21 9.47 -15.67
CA GLY A 26 -2.60 9.05 -17.03
C GLY A 26 -3.98 9.55 -17.47
N LEU A 27 -4.73 8.72 -18.21
CA LEU A 27 -6.06 9.06 -18.73
C LEU A 27 -7.13 8.91 -17.63
N ILE A 28 -7.20 9.92 -16.75
CA ILE A 28 -7.98 9.91 -15.50
C ILE A 28 -9.49 10.11 -15.74
N ASP A 29 -9.88 10.57 -16.93
CA ASP A 29 -11.25 11.03 -17.20
C ASP A 29 -12.31 9.93 -17.03
N VAL A 30 -11.96 8.68 -17.31
CA VAL A 30 -12.87 7.53 -17.15
C VAL A 30 -12.92 7.05 -15.70
N ALA A 31 -11.82 7.19 -14.96
CA ALA A 31 -11.70 6.73 -13.58
C ALA A 31 -12.24 7.74 -12.56
N ASN A 32 -12.58 8.98 -12.97
CA ASN A 32 -13.12 10.01 -12.09
C ASN A 32 -14.63 9.80 -11.77
N ASN A 33 -14.98 8.59 -11.34
CA ASN A 33 -16.33 8.20 -10.97
C ASN A 33 -16.29 7.42 -9.65
N PRO A 34 -17.17 7.73 -8.67
CA PRO A 34 -17.25 7.01 -7.39
C PRO A 34 -17.40 5.48 -7.56
N MET A 35 -17.98 4.99 -8.66
CA MET A 35 -18.09 3.56 -8.93
C MET A 35 -16.73 2.84 -8.99
N TYR A 36 -15.66 3.53 -9.37
CA TYR A 36 -14.33 2.93 -9.50
C TYR A 36 -13.47 3.02 -8.23
N ALA A 37 -13.95 3.69 -7.17
CA ALA A 37 -13.20 3.94 -5.92
C ALA A 37 -12.59 2.68 -5.31
N THR A 38 -13.36 1.59 -5.25
CA THR A 38 -12.91 0.33 -4.64
C THR A 38 -11.82 -0.33 -5.48
N CYS A 39 -12.06 -0.50 -6.79
CA CYS A 39 -11.11 -1.16 -7.69
C CYS A 39 -9.78 -0.40 -7.76
N THR A 40 -9.84 0.93 -7.89
CA THR A 40 -8.63 1.77 -7.92
C THR A 40 -7.87 1.70 -6.59
N GLY A 41 -8.59 1.65 -5.46
CA GLY A 41 -7.99 1.49 -4.13
C GLY A 41 -7.23 0.17 -3.99
N LEU A 42 -7.80 -0.93 -4.46
CA LEU A 42 -7.15 -2.26 -4.45
C LEU A 42 -5.90 -2.29 -5.31
N ILE A 43 -5.95 -1.69 -6.50
CA ILE A 43 -4.78 -1.58 -7.40
C ILE A 43 -3.68 -0.77 -6.72
N GLN A 44 -4.01 0.40 -6.17
CA GLN A 44 -3.04 1.26 -5.49
C GLN A 44 -2.45 0.57 -4.26
N TYR A 45 -3.25 -0.21 -3.54
CA TYR A 45 -2.80 -1.02 -2.41
C TYR A 45 -1.79 -2.09 -2.82
N GLY A 46 -2.10 -2.85 -3.88
CA GLY A 46 -1.18 -3.85 -4.44
C GLY A 46 0.12 -3.23 -4.95
N PHE A 47 0.03 -2.07 -5.61
CA PHE A 47 1.19 -1.31 -6.07
C PHE A 47 2.08 -0.84 -4.90
N LYS A 48 1.49 -0.25 -3.85
CA LYS A 48 2.21 0.15 -2.63
C LYS A 48 2.87 -1.03 -1.94
N ARG A 49 2.17 -2.16 -1.81
CA ARG A 49 2.72 -3.40 -1.24
C ARG A 49 3.91 -3.95 -2.04
N ARG A 50 3.85 -3.94 -3.38
CA ARG A 50 4.99 -4.34 -4.23
C ARG A 50 6.17 -3.39 -4.06
N LYS A 51 5.92 -2.09 -4.00
CA LYS A 51 6.97 -1.06 -3.84
C LYS A 51 7.67 -1.13 -2.46
N MET A 52 6.94 -1.51 -1.41
CA MET A 52 7.50 -1.71 -0.07
C MET A 52 8.39 -2.97 0.05
N GLY A 53 8.41 -3.82 -0.99
CA GLY A 53 9.10 -5.10 -0.95
C GLY A 53 8.36 -6.13 -0.06
N PRO A 54 8.82 -7.39 -0.01
CA PRO A 54 8.30 -8.32 0.99
C PRO A 54 8.45 -7.66 2.36
N VAL A 55 7.37 -7.63 3.15
CA VAL A 55 7.46 -7.32 4.59
C VAL A 55 8.52 -8.27 5.10
N ARG A 56 9.70 -7.73 5.44
CA ARG A 56 10.79 -8.49 6.03
C ARG A 56 10.27 -8.95 7.39
N GLU A 57 9.55 -10.07 7.42
CA GLU A 57 9.48 -10.92 8.59
C GLU A 57 10.93 -11.29 8.91
N LEU A 58 11.49 -10.55 9.86
CA LEU A 58 12.62 -10.94 10.68
C LEU A 58 13.78 -11.59 9.90
N GLN A 59 14.37 -10.83 8.97
CA GLN A 59 15.71 -11.11 8.45
C GLN A 59 16.83 -10.93 9.49
N GLY A 60 16.52 -10.87 10.79
CA GLY A 60 17.52 -10.81 11.86
C GLY A 60 18.38 -12.08 11.89
N ARG A 61 17.75 -13.27 11.95
CA ARG A 61 18.48 -14.55 12.01
C ARG A 61 19.35 -14.81 10.77
N ASN A 62 18.76 -14.67 9.58
CA ASN A 62 19.45 -14.93 8.32
C ASN A 62 20.61 -13.94 8.03
N LEU A 63 20.64 -12.76 8.66
CA LEU A 63 21.78 -11.84 8.53
C LEU A 63 22.93 -12.25 9.45
N PHE A 64 22.66 -12.60 10.72
CA PHE A 64 23.69 -13.04 11.65
C PHE A 64 24.35 -14.32 11.18
N ASP A 65 23.58 -15.28 10.67
CA ASP A 65 24.11 -16.54 10.12
C ASP A 65 25.02 -16.28 8.91
N LYS A 66 24.69 -15.30 8.06
CA LYS A 66 25.54 -14.89 6.92
C LYS A 66 26.81 -14.15 7.32
N ILE A 67 26.76 -13.36 8.40
CA ILE A 67 27.94 -12.67 8.92
C ILE A 67 28.88 -13.68 9.58
N PHE A 68 28.33 -14.59 10.37
CA PHE A 68 29.12 -15.62 11.06
C PHE A 68 29.75 -16.60 10.08
N SER A 69 29.07 -16.97 8.99
CA SER A 69 29.68 -17.82 7.95
C SER A 69 30.90 -17.14 7.31
N ARG A 70 30.80 -15.85 6.95
CA ARG A 70 31.92 -15.09 6.36
C ARG A 70 33.10 -14.94 7.31
N MET A 71 32.83 -14.76 8.61
CA MET A 71 33.90 -14.70 9.61
C MET A 71 34.59 -16.05 9.79
N LYS A 72 33.84 -17.15 9.70
CA LYS A 72 34.40 -18.50 9.74
C LYS A 72 35.27 -18.77 8.52
N ASP A 73 34.80 -18.43 7.32
CA ASP A 73 35.55 -18.60 6.09
C ASP A 73 36.88 -17.82 6.12
N TRP A 74 36.89 -16.62 6.72
CA TRP A 74 38.11 -15.82 6.90
C TRP A 74 39.08 -16.43 7.94
N ALA A 75 38.56 -17.04 9.00
CA ALA A 75 39.40 -17.70 9.99
C ALA A 75 40.07 -18.96 9.43
N ASP A 76 39.36 -19.72 8.59
CA ASP A 76 39.89 -20.92 7.93
C ASP A 76 40.91 -20.58 6.81
N GLU A 77 40.94 -19.34 6.32
CA GLU A 77 41.93 -18.89 5.31
C GLU A 77 43.23 -18.35 5.95
N PHE A 78 43.17 -17.87 7.20
CA PHE A 78 44.32 -17.24 7.89
C PHE A 78 45.05 -18.16 8.89
N PHE A 79 44.49 -19.30 9.26
CA PHE A 79 45.09 -20.33 10.12
C PHE A 79 45.29 -21.64 9.37
#